data_AF-A0A232JYM3-F1
#
_entry.id   AF-A0A232JYM3-F1
#
_cell.length_a   1.000
_cell.length_b   1.000
_cell.length_c   1.000
_cell.angle_alpha   90.00
_cell.angle_beta   90.00
_cell.angle_gamma   90.00
#
_symmetry.space_group_name_H-M   'P 1'
#
loop_
_entity.id
_entity.type
_entity.pdbx_description
1 polymer ?
#
loop_
_entity_poly.entity_id
_entity_poly.type
_entity_poly.pdbx_seq_one_letter_code
_entity_poly.pdbx_strand_id
1 'polypeptide(L)'
;MLKKSLHDQIKIIGFWTVGGVFWYLVIAFFLKSKYPIFDYSFNLEIAYDVIKDALTLAASFLAPVAAFVLFSDWRVQHKALKNEKLSEDILRILNTELLSFYNFNPRSKSDVEDFNNHQMQFHRNVANIYVMLDEIDANEVQANHFIENIKKIEVDLDGLYMSIFKQIEIVIEHDAISDFLDTHSMRKKEILLKKLKKFENINETHYENLIKVISQLKPLKV
;
A
#
# COMPACT_ATOMS: atom_id res chain seq x y z
N MET A 1 -1.83 15.66 17.96
CA MET A 1 -1.65 17.05 17.51
C MET A 1 -2.21 17.16 16.09
N LEU A 2 -3.14 18.08 15.83
CA LEU A 2 -3.65 18.33 14.48
C LEU A 2 -2.49 18.76 13.57
N LYS A 3 -2.29 18.04 12.47
CA LYS A 3 -1.23 18.29 11.50
C LYS A 3 -1.48 19.68 10.88
N LYS A 4 -0.60 20.64 11.17
CA LYS A 4 -0.68 21.99 10.58
C LYS A 4 -0.50 21.87 9.07
N SER A 5 -1.35 22.57 8.30
CA SER A 5 -1.26 22.58 6.84
C SER A 5 0.10 23.15 6.40
N LEU A 6 0.56 22.77 5.21
CA LEU A 6 1.79 23.30 4.61
C LEU A 6 1.81 24.84 4.63
N HIS A 7 0.65 25.45 4.37
CA HIS A 7 0.44 26.89 4.43
C HIS A 7 0.74 27.48 5.81
N ASP A 8 0.27 26.83 6.87
CA ASP A 8 0.49 27.30 8.25
C ASP A 8 1.96 27.18 8.65
N GLN A 9 2.65 26.12 8.21
CA GLN A 9 4.07 25.93 8.48
C GLN A 9 4.91 27.01 7.78
N ILE A 10 4.63 27.29 6.52
CA ILE A 10 5.30 28.35 5.74
C ILE A 10 5.06 29.72 6.38
N LYS A 11 3.82 30.03 6.81
CA LYS A 11 3.50 31.28 7.50
C LYS A 11 4.30 31.47 8.78
N ILE A 12 4.40 30.43 9.60
CA ILE A 12 5.15 30.48 10.86
C ILE A 12 6.64 30.75 10.58
N ILE A 13 7.24 30.03 9.63
CA ILE A 13 8.64 30.21 9.25
C ILE A 13 8.89 31.62 8.71
N GLY A 14 8.00 32.12 7.84
CA GLY A 14 8.07 33.47 7.30
C GLY A 14 8.02 34.54 8.41
N PHE A 15 7.10 34.41 9.36
CA PHE A 15 6.97 35.33 10.49
C PHE A 15 8.25 35.38 11.33
N TRP A 16 8.81 34.23 11.71
CA TRP A 16 10.06 34.16 12.47
C TRP A 16 11.27 34.68 11.70
N THR A 17 11.31 34.45 10.39
CA THR A 17 12.42 34.94 9.55
C THR A 17 12.39 36.46 9.43
N VAL A 18 11.20 37.06 9.20
CA VAL A 18 11.04 38.52 9.17
C VAL A 18 11.38 39.14 10.53
N GLY A 19 10.92 38.53 11.64
CA GLY A 19 11.27 38.98 12.99
C GLY A 19 12.77 38.90 13.27
N GLY A 20 13.42 37.82 12.86
CA GLY A 20 14.87 37.63 13.01
C GLY A 20 15.69 38.64 12.21
N VAL A 21 15.30 38.90 10.95
CA VAL A 21 15.90 39.93 10.11
C VAL A 21 15.74 41.31 10.76
N PHE A 22 14.55 41.64 11.25
CA PHE A 22 14.30 42.91 11.94
C PHE A 22 15.22 43.10 13.15
N TRP A 23 15.31 42.10 14.02
CA TRP A 23 16.21 42.16 15.19
C TRP A 23 17.68 42.20 14.82
N TYR A 24 18.10 41.46 13.79
CA TYR A 24 19.46 41.55 13.26
C TYR A 24 19.79 42.98 12.81
N LEU A 25 18.90 43.62 12.06
CA LEU A 25 19.09 45.00 11.61
C LEU A 25 19.22 45.96 12.81
N VAL A 26 18.33 45.85 13.80
CA VAL A 26 18.39 46.69 15.02
C VAL A 26 19.75 46.54 15.73
N ILE A 27 20.20 45.31 15.94
CA ILE A 27 21.47 45.03 16.62
C ILE A 27 22.67 45.48 15.78
N ALA A 28 22.66 45.22 14.47
CA ALA A 28 23.76 45.57 13.57
C ALA A 28 23.92 47.08 13.42
N PHE A 29 22.83 47.83 13.28
CA PHE A 29 22.86 49.30 13.26
C PHE A 29 23.30 49.88 14.60
N PHE A 30 22.87 49.29 15.72
CA PHE A 30 23.33 49.72 17.05
C PHE A 30 24.84 49.50 17.21
N LEU A 31 25.36 48.32 16.86
CA LEU A 31 26.78 47.98 16.95
C LEU A 31 27.68 48.80 16.01
N LYS A 32 27.22 49.09 14.79
CA LYS A 32 27.99 49.90 13.83
C LYS A 32 27.84 51.42 14.04
N SER A 33 26.93 51.87 14.91
CA SER A 33 26.79 53.28 15.23
C SER A 33 28.00 53.78 16.04
N LYS A 34 28.64 54.87 15.61
CA LYS A 34 29.68 55.54 16.41
C LYS A 34 28.99 56.39 17.49
N TYR A 35 29.43 56.23 18.73
CA TYR A 35 29.01 57.08 19.84
C TYR A 35 29.74 58.44 19.76
N PRO A 36 29.06 59.60 19.91
CA PRO A 36 27.66 59.82 20.22
C PRO A 36 26.76 59.76 18.97
N ILE A 37 25.57 59.16 19.14
CA ILE A 37 24.62 58.82 18.07
C ILE A 37 23.97 60.06 17.40
N PHE A 38 24.07 61.24 18.01
CA PHE A 38 23.26 62.41 17.66
C PHE A 38 23.82 63.31 16.55
N ASP A 39 25.10 63.18 16.17
CA ASP A 39 25.77 64.12 15.22
C ASP A 39 26.22 63.50 13.89
N TYR A 40 25.78 62.27 13.56
CA TYR A 40 26.24 61.57 12.37
C TYR A 40 25.22 61.52 11.23
N SER A 41 25.69 61.83 10.01
CA SER A 41 24.94 61.58 8.77
C SER A 41 24.79 60.08 8.53
N PHE A 42 23.62 59.66 8.05
CA PHE A 42 23.34 58.27 7.73
C PHE A 42 24.34 57.74 6.69
N ASN A 43 25.16 56.76 7.06
CA ASN A 43 26.13 56.16 6.16
C ASN A 43 25.45 55.09 5.29
N LEU A 44 25.19 55.46 4.03
CA LEU A 44 24.54 54.62 3.02
C LEU A 44 25.32 53.32 2.73
N GLU A 45 26.65 53.36 2.76
CA GLU A 45 27.51 52.20 2.49
C GLU A 45 27.38 51.15 3.60
N ILE A 46 27.42 51.60 4.86
CA ILE A 46 27.20 50.75 6.03
C ILE A 46 25.79 50.16 6.03
N ALA A 47 24.78 50.96 5.69
CA ALA A 47 23.40 50.50 5.62
C ALA A 47 23.22 49.44 4.54
N TYR A 48 23.82 49.62 3.37
CA TYR A 48 23.80 48.65 2.28
C TYR A 48 24.42 47.32 2.71
N ASP A 49 25.59 47.33 3.34
CA ASP A 49 26.25 46.11 3.81
C ASP A 49 25.41 45.37 4.86
N VAL A 50 24.85 46.09 5.84
CA VAL A 50 24.04 45.49 6.90
C VAL A 50 22.76 44.87 6.33
N ILE A 51 22.11 45.52 5.36
CA ILE A 51 20.92 44.98 4.69
C ILE A 51 21.30 43.75 3.85
N LYS A 52 22.40 43.81 3.11
CA LYS A 52 22.90 42.69 2.30
C LYS A 52 23.20 41.47 3.18
N ASP A 53 23.87 41.66 4.32
CA ASP A 53 24.16 40.59 5.27
C ASP A 53 22.89 40.01 5.88
N ALA A 54 21.92 40.86 6.24
CA ALA A 54 20.64 40.43 6.76
C ALA A 54 19.89 39.54 5.74
N LEU A 55 19.84 39.97 4.48
CA LEU A 55 19.22 39.21 3.39
C LEU A 55 19.97 37.91 3.10
N THR A 56 21.30 37.92 3.16
CA THR A 56 22.14 36.74 2.94
C THR A 56 21.93 35.70 4.05
N LEU A 57 21.89 36.14 5.31
CA LEU A 57 21.57 35.30 6.46
C LEU A 57 20.15 34.73 6.36
N ALA A 58 19.18 35.58 6.01
CA ALA A 58 17.80 35.16 5.80
C ALA A 58 17.72 34.08 4.72
N ALA A 59 18.30 34.32 3.54
CA ALA A 59 18.31 33.34 2.45
C ALA A 59 18.99 32.02 2.84
N SER A 60 20.14 32.11 3.52
CA SER A 60 20.92 30.95 3.98
C SER A 60 20.14 30.08 4.97
N PHE A 61 19.24 30.66 5.74
CA PHE A 61 18.38 29.93 6.68
C PHE A 61 17.06 29.47 6.04
N LEU A 62 16.42 30.33 5.25
CA LEU A 62 15.08 30.10 4.70
C LEU A 62 15.10 29.00 3.63
N ALA A 63 16.15 28.92 2.81
CA ALA A 63 16.26 27.90 1.76
C ALA A 63 16.31 26.45 2.32
N PRO A 64 17.20 26.09 3.28
CA PRO A 64 17.19 24.77 3.90
C PRO A 64 15.88 24.43 4.63
N VAL A 65 15.30 25.40 5.35
CA VAL A 65 14.07 25.19 6.11
C VAL A 65 12.87 24.98 5.18
N ALA A 66 12.74 25.78 4.12
CA ALA A 66 11.70 25.60 3.11
C ALA A 66 11.84 24.24 2.41
N ALA A 67 13.07 23.85 2.03
CA ALA A 67 13.32 22.54 1.45
C ALA A 67 12.92 21.40 2.38
N PHE A 68 13.20 21.50 3.68
CA PHE A 68 12.82 20.49 4.67
C PHE A 68 11.29 20.35 4.82
N VAL A 69 10.56 21.47 4.88
CA VAL A 69 9.09 21.46 4.98
C VAL A 69 8.47 20.85 3.72
N LEU A 70 8.91 21.32 2.54
CA LEU A 70 8.43 20.79 1.26
C LEU A 70 8.71 19.29 1.13
N PHE A 71 9.92 18.86 1.48
CA PHE A 71 10.30 17.46 1.43
C PHE A 71 9.50 16.58 2.40
N SER A 72 9.24 17.09 3.61
CA SER A 72 8.43 16.37 4.61
C SER A 72 6.99 16.19 4.14
N ASP A 73 6.39 17.23 3.56
CA ASP A 73 5.04 17.16 3.01
C ASP A 73 4.96 16.25 1.78
N TRP A 74 5.90 16.42 0.83
CA TRP A 74 6.05 15.55 -0.34
C TRP A 74 6.18 14.07 0.06
N ARG A 75 6.98 13.76 1.08
CA ARG A 75 7.16 12.38 1.57
C ARG A 75 5.85 11.79 2.08
N VAL A 76 5.02 12.57 2.78
CA VAL A 76 3.72 12.09 3.24
C VAL A 76 2.80 11.82 2.04
N GLN A 77 2.66 12.78 1.13
CA GLN A 77 1.83 12.60 -0.06
C GLN A 77 2.28 11.39 -0.88
N HIS A 78 3.59 11.22 -1.07
CA HIS A 78 4.16 10.10 -1.80
C HIS A 78 3.88 8.75 -1.12
N LYS A 79 3.86 8.69 0.22
CA LYS A 79 3.45 7.49 0.96
C LYS A 79 1.96 7.18 0.76
N ALA A 80 1.11 8.19 0.83
CA ALA A 80 -0.33 8.03 0.63
C ALA A 80 -0.63 7.52 -0.79
N LEU A 81 -0.02 8.12 -1.82
CA LEU A 81 -0.13 7.66 -3.22
C LEU A 81 0.43 6.26 -3.42
N LYS A 82 1.54 5.90 -2.76
CA LYS A 82 2.09 4.54 -2.81
C LYS A 82 1.09 3.54 -2.24
N ASN A 83 0.52 3.83 -1.06
CA ASN A 83 -0.45 2.97 -0.40
C ASN A 83 -1.73 2.81 -1.23
N GLU A 84 -2.23 3.89 -1.83
CA GLU A 84 -3.37 3.85 -2.75
C GLU A 84 -3.09 2.89 -3.91
N LYS A 85 -2.00 3.10 -4.65
CA LYS A 85 -1.61 2.26 -5.77
C LYS A 85 -1.44 0.79 -5.38
N LEU A 86 -0.76 0.51 -4.28
CA LEU A 86 -0.58 -0.88 -3.79
C LEU A 86 -1.93 -1.53 -3.47
N SER A 87 -2.83 -0.80 -2.81
CA SER A 87 -4.17 -1.32 -2.49
C SER A 87 -5.02 -1.57 -3.74
N GLU A 88 -4.92 -0.73 -4.77
CA GLU A 88 -5.57 -0.93 -6.06
C GLU A 88 -5.01 -2.15 -6.80
N ASP A 89 -3.68 -2.29 -6.82
CA ASP A 89 -3.01 -3.44 -7.43
C ASP A 89 -3.41 -4.74 -6.73
N ILE A 90 -3.46 -4.77 -5.39
CA ILE A 90 -3.95 -5.93 -4.62
C ILE A 90 -5.41 -6.26 -5.02
N LEU A 91 -6.28 -5.25 -5.08
CA LEU A 91 -7.68 -5.47 -5.47
C LEU A 91 -7.82 -5.95 -6.91
N ARG A 92 -6.96 -5.50 -7.83
CA ARG A 92 -6.91 -6.01 -9.21
C ARG A 92 -6.55 -7.49 -9.23
N ILE A 93 -5.52 -7.90 -8.49
CA ILE A 93 -5.13 -9.31 -8.42
C ILE A 93 -6.29 -10.16 -7.89
N LEU A 94 -6.90 -9.73 -6.78
CA LEU A 94 -8.00 -10.45 -6.14
C LEU A 94 -9.25 -10.59 -7.02
N ASN A 95 -9.60 -9.56 -7.80
CA ASN A 95 -10.83 -9.55 -8.60
C ASN A 95 -10.64 -10.08 -10.02
N THR A 96 -9.45 -9.96 -10.61
CA THR A 96 -9.22 -10.26 -12.02
C THR A 96 -8.27 -11.44 -12.20
N GLU A 97 -7.11 -11.39 -11.57
CA GLU A 97 -6.04 -12.35 -11.86
C GLU A 97 -6.24 -13.71 -11.18
N LEU A 98 -7.01 -13.76 -10.08
CA LEU A 98 -7.40 -15.01 -9.42
C LEU A 98 -8.72 -15.60 -9.93
N LEU A 99 -9.41 -14.91 -10.84
CA LEU A 99 -10.75 -15.30 -11.31
C LEU A 99 -10.76 -16.63 -12.08
N SER A 100 -9.70 -16.92 -12.83
CA SER A 100 -9.52 -18.21 -13.51
C SER A 100 -9.46 -19.37 -12.51
N PHE A 101 -8.87 -19.14 -11.34
CA PHE A 101 -8.75 -20.13 -10.29
C PHE A 101 -10.04 -20.30 -9.49
N TYR A 102 -10.75 -19.19 -9.21
CA TYR A 102 -12.06 -19.25 -8.53
C TYR A 102 -13.12 -20.03 -9.29
N ASN A 103 -13.12 -19.90 -10.62
CA ASN A 103 -14.10 -20.56 -11.48
C ASN A 103 -13.65 -21.96 -11.94
N PHE A 104 -12.50 -22.44 -11.44
CA PHE A 104 -11.96 -23.71 -11.87
C PHE A 104 -12.74 -24.87 -11.23
N ASN A 105 -13.33 -25.72 -12.07
CA ASN A 105 -14.13 -26.88 -11.66
C ASN A 105 -13.71 -28.11 -12.46
N PRO A 106 -12.81 -28.96 -11.94
CA PRO A 106 -12.28 -30.09 -12.69
C PRO A 106 -13.33 -31.20 -12.84
N ARG A 107 -13.52 -31.67 -14.06
CA ARG A 107 -14.47 -32.73 -14.42
C ARG A 107 -13.80 -33.93 -15.07
N SER A 108 -12.61 -33.75 -15.60
CA SER A 108 -11.93 -34.74 -16.44
C SER A 108 -10.42 -34.60 -16.37
N LYS A 109 -9.71 -35.63 -16.83
CA LYS A 109 -8.25 -35.63 -16.91
C LYS A 109 -7.65 -34.47 -17.73
N SER A 110 -8.34 -33.94 -18.75
CA SER A 110 -7.83 -32.77 -19.50
C SER A 110 -7.72 -31.52 -18.65
N ASP A 111 -8.56 -31.39 -17.62
CA ASP A 111 -8.53 -30.23 -16.72
C ASP A 111 -7.29 -30.23 -15.80
N VAL A 112 -6.59 -31.36 -15.69
CA VAL A 112 -5.36 -31.49 -14.89
C VAL A 112 -4.22 -30.65 -15.46
N GLU A 113 -4.11 -30.59 -16.79
CA GLU A 113 -3.09 -29.77 -17.45
C GLU A 113 -3.36 -28.27 -17.25
N ASP A 114 -4.62 -27.87 -17.38
CA ASP A 114 -5.07 -26.51 -17.10
C ASP A 114 -4.85 -26.13 -15.62
N PHE A 115 -5.15 -27.04 -14.69
CA PHE A 115 -4.89 -26.81 -13.26
C PHE A 115 -3.41 -26.55 -12.98
N ASN A 116 -2.51 -27.35 -13.56
CA ASN A 116 -1.07 -27.18 -13.37
C ASN A 116 -0.59 -25.81 -13.85
N ASN A 117 -1.12 -25.33 -14.98
CA ASN A 117 -0.80 -24.00 -15.52
C ASN A 117 -1.32 -22.88 -14.59
N HIS A 118 -2.55 -23.01 -14.09
CA HIS A 118 -3.15 -22.02 -13.20
C HIS A 118 -2.55 -22.02 -11.79
N GLN A 119 -2.09 -23.17 -11.29
CA GLN A 119 -1.49 -23.30 -9.96
C GLN A 119 -0.27 -22.39 -9.79
N MET A 120 0.63 -22.35 -10.77
CA MET A 120 1.83 -21.50 -10.69
C MET A 120 1.45 -20.02 -10.63
N GLN A 121 0.46 -19.61 -11.42
CA GLN A 121 -0.04 -18.23 -11.43
C GLN A 121 -0.72 -17.89 -10.11
N PHE A 122 -1.53 -18.80 -9.55
CA PHE A 122 -2.18 -18.63 -8.26
C PHE A 122 -1.16 -18.34 -7.15
N HIS A 123 -0.15 -19.20 -6.97
CA HIS A 123 0.85 -19.00 -5.92
C HIS A 123 1.67 -17.72 -6.13
N ARG A 124 1.98 -17.38 -7.38
CA ARG A 124 2.67 -16.12 -7.69
C ARG A 124 1.82 -14.91 -7.31
N ASN A 125 0.53 -14.93 -7.64
CA ASN A 125 -0.40 -13.84 -7.36
C ASN A 125 -0.61 -13.67 -5.85
N VAL A 126 -0.79 -14.77 -5.12
CA VAL A 126 -0.89 -14.78 -3.66
C VAL A 126 0.40 -14.25 -3.01
N ALA A 127 1.57 -14.71 -3.45
CA ALA A 127 2.85 -14.20 -2.95
C ALA A 127 3.02 -12.70 -3.23
N ASN A 128 2.66 -12.25 -4.44
CA ASN A 128 2.71 -10.82 -4.79
C ASN A 128 1.81 -9.98 -3.89
N ILE A 129 0.61 -10.46 -3.53
CA ILE A 129 -0.27 -9.77 -2.58
C ILE A 129 0.45 -9.57 -1.25
N TYR A 130 1.07 -10.61 -0.69
CA TYR A 130 1.77 -10.48 0.59
C TYR A 130 2.97 -9.55 0.54
N VAL A 131 3.76 -9.59 -0.53
CA VAL A 131 4.86 -8.63 -0.74
C VAL A 131 4.32 -7.19 -0.78
N MET A 132 3.22 -6.96 -1.49
CA MET A 132 2.60 -5.63 -1.56
C MET A 132 2.02 -5.19 -0.20
N LEU A 133 1.46 -6.11 0.59
CA LEU A 133 0.98 -5.80 1.94
C LEU A 133 2.11 -5.36 2.86
N ASP A 134 3.25 -6.04 2.82
CA ASP A 134 4.42 -5.69 3.63
C ASP A 134 5.01 -4.33 3.24
N GLU A 135 4.77 -3.89 2.01
CA GLU A 135 5.19 -2.57 1.51
C GLU A 135 4.24 -1.42 1.88
N ILE A 136 3.02 -1.71 2.35
CA ILE A 136 2.05 -0.69 2.79
C ILE A 136 2.52 -0.09 4.11
N ASP A 137 2.59 1.24 4.15
CA ASP A 137 2.93 1.96 5.38
C ASP A 137 1.72 1.96 6.33
N ALA A 138 1.82 1.16 7.40
CA ALA A 138 0.76 0.89 8.38
C ALA A 138 0.59 1.96 9.48
N ASN A 139 1.11 3.17 9.27
CA ASN A 139 0.99 4.26 10.25
C ASN A 139 -0.46 4.80 10.41
N GLU A 140 -1.37 4.44 9.50
CA GLU A 140 -2.76 4.87 9.51
C GLU A 140 -3.72 3.72 9.88
N VAL A 141 -4.80 4.04 10.61
CA VAL A 141 -5.81 3.05 11.04
C VAL A 141 -6.46 2.36 9.84
N GLN A 142 -6.68 3.09 8.73
CA GLN A 142 -7.26 2.53 7.51
C GLN A 142 -6.34 1.52 6.85
N ALA A 143 -5.03 1.79 6.80
CA ALA A 143 -4.02 0.88 6.25
C ALA A 143 -3.94 -0.42 7.07
N ASN A 144 -3.94 -0.32 8.41
CA ASN A 144 -3.99 -1.49 9.28
C ASN A 144 -5.25 -2.34 9.05
N HIS A 145 -6.42 -1.70 9.00
CA HIS A 145 -7.67 -2.41 8.76
C HIS A 145 -7.71 -3.10 7.39
N PHE A 146 -7.14 -2.47 6.35
CA PHE A 146 -6.99 -3.08 5.03
C PHE A 146 -6.09 -4.34 5.11
N ILE A 147 -4.91 -4.23 5.71
CA ILE A 147 -3.97 -5.35 5.88
C ILE A 147 -4.63 -6.50 6.64
N GLU A 148 -5.30 -6.21 7.76
CA GLU A 148 -6.00 -7.23 8.56
C GLU A 148 -7.09 -7.94 7.76
N ASN A 149 -7.84 -7.23 6.92
CA ASN A 149 -8.88 -7.86 6.11
C ASN A 149 -8.32 -8.73 5.01
N ILE A 150 -7.17 -8.39 4.43
CA ILE A 150 -6.49 -9.28 3.47
C ILE A 150 -5.91 -10.50 4.20
N LYS A 151 -5.37 -10.35 5.41
CA LYS A 151 -4.92 -11.51 6.21
C LYS A 151 -6.06 -12.46 6.57
N LYS A 152 -7.29 -11.96 6.75
CA LYS A 152 -8.46 -12.82 7.00
C LYS A 152 -8.80 -13.73 5.83
N ILE A 153 -8.52 -13.31 4.58
CA ILE A 153 -8.82 -14.13 3.40
C ILE A 153 -7.76 -15.20 3.12
N GLU A 154 -6.61 -15.18 3.80
CA GLU A 154 -5.54 -16.18 3.67
C GLU A 154 -6.06 -17.61 3.80
N VAL A 155 -6.84 -17.85 4.87
CA VAL A 155 -7.40 -19.17 5.17
C VAL A 155 -8.34 -19.65 4.06
N ASP A 156 -9.12 -18.75 3.48
CA ASP A 156 -10.03 -19.11 2.40
C ASP A 156 -9.31 -19.28 1.05
N LEU A 157 -8.23 -18.54 0.79
CA LEU A 157 -7.38 -18.75 -0.39
C LEU A 157 -6.70 -20.13 -0.35
N ASP A 158 -6.12 -20.48 0.80
CA ASP A 158 -5.51 -21.80 1.02
C ASP A 158 -6.56 -22.92 0.98
N GLY A 159 -7.72 -22.70 1.59
CA GLY A 159 -8.85 -23.63 1.57
C GLY A 159 -9.36 -23.89 0.15
N LEU A 160 -9.51 -22.84 -0.65
CA LEU A 160 -9.91 -22.91 -2.05
C LEU A 160 -8.87 -23.73 -2.85
N TYR A 161 -7.59 -23.39 -2.75
CA TYR A 161 -6.50 -24.17 -3.38
C TYR A 161 -6.54 -25.65 -2.99
N MET A 162 -6.58 -25.96 -1.69
CA MET A 162 -6.57 -27.34 -1.21
C MET A 162 -7.80 -28.11 -1.65
N SER A 163 -8.96 -27.46 -1.68
CA SER A 163 -10.21 -28.09 -2.13
C SER A 163 -10.18 -28.44 -3.62
N ILE A 164 -9.68 -27.54 -4.47
CA ILE A 164 -9.54 -27.78 -5.92
C ILE A 164 -8.49 -28.87 -6.17
N PHE A 165 -7.35 -28.81 -5.48
CA PHE A 165 -6.31 -29.83 -5.58
C PHE A 165 -6.86 -31.23 -5.24
N LYS A 166 -7.69 -31.34 -4.20
CA LYS A 166 -8.36 -32.61 -3.85
C LYS A 166 -9.35 -33.06 -4.92
N GLN A 167 -10.07 -32.15 -5.56
CA GLN A 167 -10.95 -32.48 -6.68
C GLN A 167 -10.15 -33.04 -7.87
N ILE A 168 -9.00 -32.44 -8.19
CA ILE A 168 -8.08 -32.94 -9.22
C ILE A 168 -7.58 -34.36 -8.91
N GLU A 169 -7.12 -34.63 -7.68
CA GLU A 169 -6.70 -35.97 -7.27
C GLU A 169 -7.82 -37.00 -7.47
N ILE A 170 -9.06 -36.63 -7.11
CA ILE A 170 -10.24 -37.48 -7.24
C ILE A 170 -10.58 -37.75 -8.72
N VAL A 171 -10.53 -36.73 -9.58
CA VAL A 171 -10.78 -36.86 -11.02
C VAL A 171 -9.76 -37.79 -11.66
N ILE A 172 -8.47 -37.63 -11.34
CA ILE A 172 -7.41 -38.53 -11.82
C ILE A 172 -7.68 -39.98 -11.38
N GLU A 173 -8.03 -40.19 -10.11
CA GLU A 173 -8.32 -41.52 -9.59
C GLU A 173 -9.59 -42.12 -10.23
N HIS A 174 -10.62 -41.31 -10.44
CA HIS A 174 -11.87 -41.71 -11.06
C HIS A 174 -11.66 -42.16 -12.51
N ASP A 175 -10.89 -41.38 -13.29
CA ASP A 175 -10.58 -41.66 -14.69
C ASP A 175 -9.61 -42.85 -14.85
N ALA A 176 -8.76 -43.10 -13.85
CA ALA A 176 -7.87 -44.25 -13.84
C ALA A 176 -8.59 -45.59 -13.56
N ILE A 177 -9.79 -45.56 -12.96
CA ILE A 177 -10.63 -46.75 -12.87
C ILE A 177 -11.20 -47.01 -14.26
N SER A 178 -10.60 -47.97 -14.95
CA SER A 178 -11.03 -48.46 -16.27
C SER A 178 -12.53 -48.83 -16.30
N ASP A 179 -13.08 -48.97 -17.50
CA ASP A 179 -14.49 -49.35 -17.74
C ASP A 179 -14.87 -50.77 -17.29
N PHE A 180 -14.08 -51.40 -16.41
CA PHE A 180 -14.42 -52.69 -15.85
C PHE A 180 -15.72 -52.56 -15.04
N LEU A 181 -16.74 -53.31 -15.47
CA LEU A 181 -18.06 -53.38 -14.86
C LEU A 181 -18.07 -54.22 -13.57
N ASP A 182 -16.92 -54.47 -12.96
CA ASP A 182 -16.87 -55.22 -11.71
C ASP A 182 -17.45 -54.37 -10.55
N THR A 183 -18.13 -55.04 -9.63
CA THR A 183 -18.85 -54.39 -8.53
C THR A 183 -17.96 -53.54 -7.64
N HIS A 184 -16.68 -53.89 -7.52
CA HIS A 184 -15.72 -53.15 -6.70
C HIS A 184 -15.33 -51.83 -7.37
N SER A 185 -15.00 -51.86 -8.66
CA SER A 185 -14.68 -50.66 -9.46
C SER A 185 -15.84 -49.68 -9.52
N MET A 186 -17.08 -50.16 -9.74
CA MET A 186 -18.27 -49.30 -9.73
C MET A 186 -18.53 -48.67 -8.36
N ARG A 187 -18.43 -49.45 -7.28
CA ARG A 187 -18.58 -48.92 -5.91
C ARG A 187 -17.51 -47.88 -5.58
N LYS A 188 -16.28 -48.08 -6.05
CA LYS A 188 -15.19 -47.11 -5.88
C LYS A 188 -15.48 -45.81 -6.63
N LYS A 189 -15.96 -45.86 -7.87
CA LYS A 189 -16.39 -44.67 -8.64
C LYS A 189 -17.48 -43.88 -7.90
N GLU A 190 -18.49 -44.54 -7.36
CA GLU A 190 -19.54 -43.88 -6.56
C GLU A 190 -18.99 -43.16 -5.32
N ILE A 191 -18.03 -43.78 -4.62
CA ILE A 191 -17.37 -43.18 -3.45
C ILE A 191 -16.59 -41.93 -3.87
N LEU A 192 -15.86 -41.99 -4.99
CA LEU A 192 -15.10 -40.86 -5.52
C LEU A 192 -16.03 -39.71 -5.92
N LEU A 193 -17.16 -39.97 -6.58
CA LEU A 193 -18.14 -38.94 -6.92
C LEU A 193 -18.73 -38.27 -5.66
N LYS A 194 -18.99 -39.03 -4.59
CA LYS A 194 -19.43 -38.45 -3.30
C LYS A 194 -18.35 -37.57 -2.67
N LYS A 195 -17.08 -37.98 -2.75
CA LYS A 195 -15.95 -37.17 -2.27
C LYS A 195 -15.76 -35.91 -3.11
N LEU A 196 -15.91 -36.00 -4.44
CA LEU A 196 -15.82 -34.87 -5.36
C LEU A 196 -16.84 -33.80 -4.95
N LYS A 197 -18.10 -34.20 -4.82
CA LYS A 197 -19.19 -33.31 -4.39
C LYS A 197 -18.95 -32.68 -3.01
N LYS A 198 -18.33 -33.42 -2.08
CA LYS A 198 -17.95 -32.86 -0.77
C LYS A 198 -16.94 -31.71 -0.93
N PHE A 199 -15.92 -31.88 -1.77
CA PHE A 199 -14.92 -30.84 -1.99
C PHE A 199 -15.41 -29.69 -2.86
N GLU A 200 -16.34 -29.93 -3.79
CA GLU A 200 -17.07 -28.86 -4.50
C GLU A 200 -17.80 -27.93 -3.51
N ASN A 201 -18.53 -28.49 -2.54
CA ASN A 201 -19.23 -27.67 -1.53
C ASN A 201 -18.26 -26.89 -0.62
N ILE A 202 -17.10 -27.49 -0.29
CA ILE A 202 -16.05 -26.81 0.50
C ILE A 202 -15.48 -25.65 -0.32
N ASN A 203 -15.21 -25.88 -1.61
CA ASN A 203 -14.71 -24.86 -2.53
C ASN A 203 -15.68 -23.67 -2.63
N GLU A 204 -16.98 -23.97 -2.79
CA GLU A 204 -18.04 -22.95 -2.83
C GLU A 204 -18.09 -22.13 -1.54
N THR A 205 -17.96 -22.77 -0.38
CA THR A 205 -17.93 -22.07 0.92
C THR A 205 -16.76 -21.08 1.01
N HIS A 206 -15.55 -21.50 0.62
CA HIS A 206 -14.38 -20.62 0.61
C HIS A 206 -14.53 -19.49 -0.40
N TYR A 207 -15.05 -19.77 -1.59
CA TYR A 207 -15.31 -18.76 -2.60
C TYR A 207 -16.31 -17.70 -2.10
N GLU A 208 -17.42 -18.10 -1.49
CA GLU A 208 -18.40 -17.15 -0.93
C GLU A 208 -17.80 -16.27 0.16
N ASN A 209 -16.98 -16.83 1.04
CA ASN A 209 -16.26 -16.07 2.06
C ASN A 209 -15.30 -15.05 1.43
N LEU A 210 -14.53 -15.46 0.42
CA LEU A 210 -13.61 -14.58 -0.31
C LEU A 210 -14.37 -13.41 -0.93
N ILE A 211 -15.41 -13.66 -1.72
CA ILE A 211 -16.17 -12.61 -2.39
C ILE A 211 -16.82 -11.67 -1.37
N LYS A 212 -17.34 -12.21 -0.26
CA LYS A 212 -17.90 -11.38 0.81
C LYS A 212 -16.88 -10.41 1.39
N VAL A 213 -15.66 -10.87 1.69
CA VAL A 213 -14.61 -9.98 2.23
C VAL A 213 -14.13 -9.02 1.15
N ILE A 214 -13.85 -9.51 -0.07
CA ILE A 214 -13.35 -8.70 -1.19
C ILE A 214 -14.33 -7.56 -1.52
N SER A 215 -15.64 -7.81 -1.51
CA SER A 215 -16.67 -6.79 -1.77
C SER A 215 -16.71 -5.65 -0.74
N GLN A 216 -16.17 -5.87 0.45
CA GLN A 216 -16.11 -4.88 1.53
C GLN A 216 -14.79 -4.09 1.51
N LEU A 217 -13.78 -4.58 0.80
CA LEU A 217 -12.51 -3.89 0.65
C LEU A 217 -12.68 -2.66 -0.25
N LYS A 218 -12.00 -1.59 0.14
CA LYS A 218 -11.88 -0.37 -0.65
C LYS A 218 -10.40 -0.01 -0.75
N PRO A 219 -9.98 0.59 -1.86
CA PRO A 219 -8.62 1.11 -1.95
C PRO A 219 -8.39 2.16 -0.87
N LEU A 220 -7.15 2.24 -0.39
CA LEU A 220 -6.71 3.26 0.55
C LEU A 220 -6.73 4.60 -0.17
N LYS A 221 -7.57 5.54 0.28
CA LYS A 221 -7.69 6.86 -0.34
C LYS A 221 -6.77 7.86 0.32
N VAL A 222 -6.18 8.74 -0.49
CA VAL A 222 -5.47 9.95 -0.06
C VAL A 222 -6.45 11.00 0.48
#